data_AF-A0A6A6W119-F1
#
_entry.id   AF-A0A6A6W119-F1
#
_cell.length_a   1.000
_cell.length_b   1.000
_cell.length_c   1.000
_cell.angle_alpha   90.00
_cell.angle_beta   90.00
_cell.angle_gamma   90.00
#
_symmetry.space_group_name_H-M   'P 1'
#
loop_
_entity.id
_entity.type
_entity.pdbx_description
1 polymer ?
#
loop_
_entity_poly.entity_id
_entity_poly.type
_entity_poly.pdbx_seq_one_letter_code
_entity_poly.pdbx_strand_id
1 'polypeptide(L)'
;MSLTLKIGSLVIRTLAKPIGNYIKRNAREHETFRKLCVGFAQRLHRIDMRMRLGLLQDPAVIDRQIEREVREMEARRKRDEAPTVKTEEETKAEEAMTEKEREEAKAKIKARKPRIRPLSESKAIDSGANFISESFLFLVATSIIVFESWRSRRKESNRRDDVNEKLEALETAIRTLETELHEERQKNSTSGIVKSGLETAQDAKSASVVKVAAEHDERRPVKEA
;
A
#
# COMPACT_ATOMS: atom_id res chain seq x y z
N MET A 1 20.57 23.28 -3.07
CA MET A 1 19.90 22.04 -2.62
C MET A 1 20.61 21.31 -1.45
N SER A 2 21.80 21.73 -0.99
CA SER A 2 22.59 20.98 0.01
C SER A 2 22.50 21.49 1.45
N LEU A 3 21.91 22.66 1.69
CA LEU A 3 21.84 23.27 3.03
C LEU A 3 20.95 22.48 3.99
N THR A 4 19.77 22.03 3.53
CA THR A 4 18.82 21.24 4.32
C THR A 4 19.39 19.86 4.67
N LEU A 5 20.06 19.19 3.73
CA LEU A 5 20.73 17.91 3.97
C LEU A 5 21.93 18.06 4.94
N LYS A 6 22.69 19.15 4.83
CA LYS A 6 23.81 19.45 5.75
C LYS A 6 23.33 19.74 7.17
N ILE A 7 22.31 20.59 7.34
CA ILE A 7 21.73 20.90 8.65
C ILE A 7 21.08 19.65 9.25
N GLY A 8 20.34 18.87 8.46
CA GLY A 8 19.74 17.61 8.89
C GLY A 8 20.79 16.60 9.38
N SER A 9 21.85 16.36 8.61
CA SER A 9 22.92 15.44 9.03
C SER A 9 23.68 15.92 10.27
N LEU A 10 23.84 17.24 10.43
CA LEU A 10 24.46 17.83 11.62
C LEU A 10 23.58 17.62 12.85
N VAL A 11 22.28 17.91 12.79
CA VAL A 11 21.34 17.70 13.91
C VAL A 11 21.28 16.23 14.31
N ILE A 12 21.20 15.31 13.34
CA ILE A 12 21.24 13.86 13.61
C ILE A 12 22.52 13.47 14.35
N ARG A 13 23.68 13.95 13.88
CA ARG A 13 24.98 13.67 14.51
C ARG A 13 25.10 14.30 15.91
N THR A 14 24.51 15.47 16.09
CA THR A 14 24.60 16.26 17.33
C THR A 14 23.65 15.75 18.40
N LEU A 15 22.54 15.11 18.04
CA LEU A 15 21.62 14.51 19.00
C LEU A 15 21.94 13.03 19.26
N ALA A 16 22.31 12.25 18.23
CA ALA A 16 22.55 10.81 18.39
C ALA A 16 23.73 10.50 19.32
N LYS A 17 24.84 11.26 19.22
CA LYS A 17 26.03 11.02 20.05
C LYS A 17 25.83 11.32 21.55
N PRO A 18 25.33 12.50 21.97
CA PRO A 18 25.14 12.77 23.39
C PRO A 18 24.04 11.91 23.99
N ILE A 19 22.97 11.61 23.26
CA ILE A 19 21.89 10.73 23.76
C ILE A 19 22.44 9.32 23.97
N GLY A 20 23.20 8.77 23.02
CA GLY A 20 23.82 7.45 23.18
C GLY A 20 24.77 7.39 24.39
N ASN A 21 25.61 8.40 24.57
CA ASN A 21 26.51 8.47 25.73
C ASN A 21 25.76 8.65 27.06
N TYR A 22 24.68 9.44 27.06
CA TYR A 22 23.84 9.66 28.24
C TYR A 22 23.13 8.37 28.69
N ILE A 23 22.60 7.61 27.73
CA ILE A 23 21.94 6.33 28.00
C ILE A 23 22.94 5.28 28.49
N LYS A 24 24.15 5.22 27.91
CA LYS A 24 25.22 4.33 28.39
C LYS A 24 25.67 4.63 29.81
N ARG A 25 25.76 5.91 30.19
CA ARG A 25 26.06 6.33 31.57
C ARG A 25 24.95 5.89 32.54
N ASN A 26 23.69 6.17 32.20
CA ASN A 26 22.54 5.74 33.00
C ASN A 26 22.40 4.21 33.13
N ALA A 27 22.78 3.44 32.12
CA ALA A 27 22.78 1.96 32.20
C ALA A 27 23.84 1.40 33.16
N ARG A 28 24.90 2.17 33.44
CA ARG A 28 25.87 1.85 34.48
C ARG A 28 25.36 2.26 35.86
N GLU A 29 24.76 3.45 35.95
CA GLU A 29 24.26 4.04 37.19
C GLU A 29 22.99 3.34 37.73
N HIS A 30 22.09 2.87 36.87
CA HIS A 30 20.82 2.25 37.27
C HIS A 30 20.71 0.78 36.84
N GLU A 31 20.55 -0.12 37.82
CA GLU A 31 20.40 -1.56 37.57
C GLU A 31 19.08 -1.95 36.88
N THR A 32 17.98 -1.28 37.20
CA THR A 32 16.67 -1.50 36.55
C THR A 32 16.74 -1.17 35.07
N PHE A 33 17.36 -0.04 34.74
CA PHE A 33 17.57 0.36 33.35
C PHE A 33 18.53 -0.60 32.63
N ARG A 34 19.60 -1.06 33.29
CA ARG A 34 20.50 -2.09 32.77
C ARG A 34 19.77 -3.38 32.43
N LYS A 35 18.93 -3.89 33.34
CA LYS A 35 18.13 -5.12 33.12
C LYS A 35 17.15 -4.96 31.96
N LEU A 36 16.56 -3.77 31.80
CA LEU A 36 15.68 -3.47 30.67
C LEU A 36 16.46 -3.46 29.34
N CYS A 37 17.60 -2.77 29.28
CA CYS A 37 18.49 -2.74 28.11
C CYS A 37 18.97 -4.14 27.73
N VAL A 38 19.47 -4.91 28.70
CA VAL A 38 19.97 -6.28 28.48
C VAL A 38 18.82 -7.19 28.05
N GLY A 39 17.67 -7.16 28.73
CA GLY A 39 16.51 -7.96 28.36
C GLY A 39 16.02 -7.67 26.94
N PHE A 40 15.99 -6.40 26.56
CA PHE A 40 15.60 -5.99 25.23
C PHE A 40 16.64 -6.39 24.17
N ALA A 41 17.92 -6.16 24.42
CA ALA A 41 19.00 -6.58 23.52
C ALA A 41 19.02 -8.10 23.31
N GLN A 42 18.77 -8.89 24.35
CA GLN A 42 18.68 -10.35 24.23
C GLN A 42 17.41 -10.79 23.48
N ARG A 43 16.29 -10.08 23.62
CA ARG A 43 15.07 -10.34 22.83
C ARG A 43 15.31 -10.04 21.36
N LEU A 44 15.88 -8.88 21.05
CA LEU A 44 16.16 -8.47 19.69
C LEU A 44 17.22 -9.37 19.04
N HIS A 45 18.25 -9.77 19.78
CA HIS A 45 19.22 -10.77 19.33
C HIS A 45 18.57 -12.13 19.05
N ARG A 46 17.65 -12.58 19.91
CA ARG A 46 16.89 -13.82 19.67
C ARG A 46 16.01 -13.72 18.44
N ILE A 47 15.37 -12.57 18.19
CA ILE A 47 14.55 -12.35 17.00
C ILE A 47 15.43 -12.31 15.75
N ASP A 48 16.50 -11.53 15.74
CA ASP A 48 17.46 -11.43 14.63
C ASP A 48 18.05 -12.81 14.31
N MET A 49 18.53 -13.56 15.30
CA MET A 49 19.04 -14.91 15.08
C MET A 49 17.94 -15.89 14.68
N ARG A 50 16.72 -15.78 15.20
CA ARG A 50 15.59 -16.62 14.75
C ARG A 50 15.22 -16.35 13.30
N MET A 51 15.24 -15.09 12.88
CA MET A 51 14.98 -14.70 11.49
C MET A 51 16.13 -15.16 10.59
N ARG A 52 17.38 -14.98 11.00
CA ARG A 52 18.55 -15.47 10.28
C ARG A 52 18.56 -17.00 10.17
N LEU A 53 18.26 -17.72 11.24
CA LEU A 53 18.26 -19.19 11.25
C LEU A 53 17.01 -19.76 10.58
N GLY A 54 15.90 -19.01 10.56
CA GLY A 54 14.70 -19.38 9.81
C GLY A 54 14.81 -19.08 8.31
N LEU A 55 15.62 -18.09 7.93
CA LEU A 55 15.82 -17.67 6.54
C LEU A 55 17.09 -18.29 5.90
N LEU A 56 18.15 -18.54 6.69
CA LEU A 56 19.40 -19.23 6.32
C LEU A 56 19.49 -20.62 6.98
N GLN A 57 18.38 -21.35 7.12
CA GLN A 57 18.49 -22.80 6.99
C GLN A 57 18.76 -23.07 5.50
N ASP A 58 19.99 -22.81 5.07
CA ASP A 58 20.44 -23.15 3.73
C ASP A 58 20.33 -24.69 3.63
N PRO A 59 19.36 -25.23 2.88
CA PRO A 59 19.09 -26.67 2.85
C PRO A 59 20.37 -27.44 2.52
N ALA A 60 21.25 -26.84 1.72
CA ALA A 60 22.55 -27.37 1.34
C ALA A 60 23.51 -27.64 2.52
N VAL A 61 23.46 -26.88 3.62
CA VAL A 61 24.34 -27.12 4.78
C VAL A 61 23.80 -28.27 5.64
N ILE A 62 22.48 -28.38 5.74
CA ILE A 62 21.80 -29.46 6.47
C ILE A 62 22.00 -30.78 5.71
N ASP A 63 21.81 -30.77 4.39
CA ASP A 63 21.99 -31.92 3.51
C ASP A 63 23.42 -32.46 3.56
N ARG A 64 24.42 -31.56 3.54
CA ARG A 64 25.84 -31.93 3.70
C ARG A 64 26.18 -32.54 5.06
N GLN A 65 25.46 -32.18 6.12
CA GLN A 65 25.63 -32.78 7.45
C GLN A 65 24.99 -34.16 7.52
N ILE A 66 23.80 -34.32 6.93
CA ILE A 66 23.10 -35.61 6.80
C ILE A 66 23.96 -36.60 6.01
N GLU A 67 24.47 -36.20 4.84
CA GLU A 67 25.27 -37.09 4.01
C GLU A 67 26.56 -37.57 4.70
N ARG A 68 27.21 -36.72 5.51
CA ARG A 68 28.41 -37.13 6.27
C ARG A 68 28.07 -38.13 7.36
N GLU A 69 27.04 -37.88 8.16
CA GLU A 69 26.64 -38.80 9.22
C GLU A 69 26.18 -40.15 8.65
N VAL A 70 25.46 -40.14 7.52
CA VAL A 70 25.04 -41.36 6.81
C VAL A 70 26.23 -42.15 6.26
N ARG A 71 27.20 -41.49 5.61
CA ARG A 71 28.41 -42.14 5.09
C ARG A 71 29.27 -42.71 6.22
N GLU A 72 29.36 -42.02 7.35
CA GLU A 72 30.09 -42.51 8.52
C GLU A 72 29.41 -43.73 9.16
N MET A 73 28.08 -43.75 9.22
CA MET A 73 27.29 -44.90 9.71
C MET A 73 27.46 -46.12 8.79
N GLU A 74 27.39 -45.93 7.47
CA GLU A 74 27.64 -46.97 6.47
C GLU A 74 29.09 -47.48 6.52
N ALA A 75 30.06 -46.58 6.73
CA ALA A 75 31.47 -46.97 6.85
C ALA A 75 31.77 -47.73 8.16
N ARG A 76 31.05 -47.45 9.25
CA ARG A 76 31.12 -48.24 10.50
C ARG A 76 30.53 -49.63 10.30
N ARG A 77 29.35 -49.73 9.66
CA ARG A 77 28.74 -51.04 9.33
C ARG A 77 29.62 -51.89 8.43
N LYS A 78 30.17 -51.32 7.36
CA LYS A 78 31.11 -52.03 6.46
C LYS A 78 32.39 -52.49 7.15
N ARG A 79 32.76 -51.89 8.29
CA ARG A 79 33.90 -52.35 9.11
C ARG A 79 33.51 -53.49 10.04
N ASP A 80 32.27 -53.51 10.50
CA ASP A 80 31.75 -54.51 11.43
C ASP A 80 31.21 -55.77 10.71
N GLU A 81 31.03 -55.69 9.39
CA GLU A 81 30.47 -56.76 8.57
C GLU A 81 31.53 -57.73 8.03
N ALA A 82 31.43 -59.01 8.41
CA ALA A 82 32.33 -60.07 7.94
C ALA A 82 32.04 -60.47 6.48
N PRO A 83 33.06 -60.83 5.67
CA PRO A 83 32.91 -61.04 4.24
C PRO A 83 32.25 -62.38 3.95
N THR A 84 30.92 -62.40 3.82
CA THR A 84 30.13 -63.56 3.39
C THR A 84 29.22 -63.20 2.22
N VAL A 85 28.94 -64.15 1.32
CA VAL A 85 28.10 -63.98 0.12
C VAL A 85 26.64 -63.79 0.56
N LYS A 86 26.08 -62.60 0.33
CA LYS A 86 24.71 -62.25 0.74
C LYS A 86 23.68 -62.64 -0.34
N THR A 87 22.48 -62.98 0.12
CA THR A 87 21.32 -63.39 -0.70
C THR A 87 20.43 -62.16 -1.01
N GLU A 88 19.67 -62.17 -2.13
CA GLU A 88 18.90 -61.00 -2.62
C GLU A 88 17.84 -60.43 -1.64
N GLU A 89 17.36 -61.23 -0.70
CA GLU A 89 16.40 -60.77 0.32
C GLU A 89 17.07 -60.05 1.48
N GLU A 90 18.31 -60.45 1.82
CA GLU A 90 19.10 -59.79 2.84
C GLU A 90 19.55 -58.41 2.37
N THR A 91 19.88 -58.28 1.08
CA THR A 91 20.19 -56.97 0.47
C THR A 91 19.01 -56.02 0.49
N LYS A 92 17.77 -56.51 0.24
CA LYS A 92 16.56 -55.66 0.30
C LYS A 92 16.19 -55.27 1.73
N ALA A 93 16.38 -56.17 2.70
CA ALA A 93 16.13 -55.87 4.11
C ALA A 93 17.15 -54.88 4.68
N GLU A 94 18.41 -54.97 4.24
CA GLU A 94 19.49 -54.08 4.62
C GLU A 94 19.36 -52.68 3.98
N GLU A 95 18.96 -52.62 2.71
CA GLU A 95 18.61 -51.38 2.00
C GLU A 95 17.42 -50.66 2.67
N ALA A 96 16.36 -51.40 3.04
CA ALA A 96 15.22 -50.83 3.73
C ALA A 96 15.55 -50.35 5.15
N MET A 97 16.49 -51.00 5.86
CA MET A 97 16.97 -50.54 7.17
C MET A 97 17.86 -49.30 7.04
N THR A 98 18.73 -49.24 6.02
CA THR A 98 19.57 -48.05 5.77
C THR A 98 18.73 -46.85 5.34
N GLU A 99 17.67 -47.03 4.56
CA GLU A 99 16.72 -45.95 4.24
C GLU A 99 15.98 -45.44 5.49
N LYS A 100 15.50 -46.34 6.35
CA LYS A 100 14.84 -45.95 7.61
C LYS A 100 15.79 -45.20 8.54
N GLU A 101 17.04 -45.65 8.68
CA GLU A 101 18.05 -44.98 9.50
C GLU A 101 18.48 -43.62 8.92
N ARG A 102 18.55 -43.50 7.58
CA ARG A 102 18.77 -42.22 6.88
C ARG A 102 17.62 -41.25 7.15
N GLU A 103 16.37 -41.70 7.11
CA GLU A 103 15.20 -40.88 7.42
C GLU A 103 15.15 -40.48 8.90
N GLU A 104 15.53 -41.36 9.83
CA GLU A 104 15.64 -41.04 11.25
C GLU A 104 16.78 -40.05 11.53
N ALA A 105 17.92 -40.17 10.84
CA ALA A 105 19.02 -39.21 10.95
C ALA A 105 18.61 -37.82 10.41
N LYS A 106 17.92 -37.77 9.26
CA LYS A 106 17.32 -36.55 8.72
C LYS A 106 16.35 -35.90 9.70
N ALA A 107 15.47 -36.69 10.32
CA ALA A 107 14.50 -36.21 11.30
C ALA A 107 15.19 -35.64 12.56
N LYS A 108 16.23 -36.30 13.07
CA LYS A 108 17.00 -35.86 14.25
C LYS A 108 17.80 -34.59 13.98
N ILE A 109 18.43 -34.46 12.81
CA ILE A 109 19.20 -33.26 12.43
C ILE A 109 18.27 -32.07 12.20
N LYS A 110 17.15 -32.26 11.47
CA LYS A 110 16.15 -31.21 11.25
C LYS A 110 15.50 -30.73 12.56
N ALA A 111 15.40 -31.61 13.56
CA ALA A 111 14.85 -31.30 14.87
C ALA A 111 15.82 -30.58 15.84
N ARG A 112 17.13 -30.54 15.55
CA ARG A 112 18.12 -29.83 16.39
C ARG A 112 17.92 -28.32 16.30
N LYS A 113 17.19 -27.76 17.27
CA LYS A 113 17.03 -26.30 17.40
C LYS A 113 18.40 -25.65 17.69
N PRO A 114 18.85 -24.67 16.87
CA PRO A 114 20.10 -23.98 17.13
C PRO A 114 20.05 -23.21 18.47
N ARG A 115 20.98 -23.53 19.37
CA ARG A 115 21.08 -22.91 20.70
C ARG A 115 21.82 -21.57 20.58
N ILE A 116 21.06 -20.48 20.55
CA ILE A 116 21.60 -19.11 20.45
C ILE A 116 22.29 -18.75 21.76
N ARG A 117 23.59 -18.41 21.71
CA ARG A 117 24.35 -17.94 22.87
C ARG A 117 23.92 -16.52 23.23
N PRO A 118 23.66 -16.20 24.51
CA PRO A 118 23.32 -14.84 24.91
C PRO A 118 24.49 -13.88 24.66
N LEU A 119 24.19 -12.64 24.30
CA LEU A 119 25.21 -11.59 24.17
C LEU A 119 25.91 -11.33 25.51
N SER A 120 27.19 -10.96 25.48
CA SER A 120 27.89 -10.46 26.67
C SER A 120 27.22 -9.20 27.19
N GLU A 121 27.27 -8.97 28.50
CA GLU A 121 26.55 -7.88 29.16
C GLU A 121 26.94 -6.51 28.60
N SER A 122 28.23 -6.26 28.37
CA SER A 122 28.70 -5.00 27.77
C SER A 122 28.10 -4.76 26.38
N LYS A 123 28.07 -5.79 25.53
CA LYS A 123 27.53 -5.66 24.16
C LYS A 123 26.01 -5.49 24.18
N ALA A 124 25.34 -6.19 25.09
CA ALA A 124 23.90 -6.04 25.29
C ALA A 124 23.53 -4.62 25.76
N ILE A 125 24.33 -4.01 26.64
CA ILE A 125 24.14 -2.62 27.08
C ILE A 125 24.32 -1.65 25.91
N ASP A 126 25.38 -1.79 25.12
CA ASP A 126 25.65 -0.90 23.98
C ASP A 126 24.55 -1.00 22.91
N SER A 127 24.15 -2.22 22.54
CA SER A 127 23.07 -2.45 21.57
C SER A 127 21.72 -1.98 22.11
N GLY A 128 21.42 -2.22 23.39
CA GLY A 128 20.20 -1.74 24.03
C GLY A 128 20.13 -0.22 24.08
N ALA A 129 21.24 0.44 24.42
CA ALA A 129 21.32 1.90 24.49
C ALA A 129 21.09 2.56 23.12
N ASN A 130 21.76 2.07 22.07
CA ASN A 130 21.58 2.57 20.72
C ASN A 130 20.12 2.42 20.26
N PHE A 131 19.53 1.25 20.48
CA PHE A 131 18.14 0.99 20.11
C PHE A 131 17.15 1.92 20.82
N ILE A 132 17.31 2.16 22.13
CA ILE A 132 16.43 3.05 22.88
C ILE A 132 16.54 4.49 22.37
N SER A 133 17.76 4.97 22.10
CA SER A 133 17.95 6.32 21.54
C SER A 133 17.31 6.48 20.16
N GLU A 134 17.45 5.48 19.31
CA GLU A 134 16.91 5.49 17.95
C GLU A 134 15.37 5.40 17.98
N SER A 135 14.83 4.50 18.80
CA SER A 135 13.38 4.37 19.00
C SER A 135 12.75 5.64 19.55
N PHE A 136 13.44 6.31 20.49
CA PHE A 136 12.96 7.58 21.02
C PHE A 136 12.92 8.67 19.95
N LEU A 137 13.98 8.79 19.13
CA LEU A 137 14.01 9.76 18.03
C LEU A 137 12.93 9.48 16.99
N PHE A 138 12.73 8.21 16.61
CA PHE A 138 11.66 7.82 15.70
C PHE A 138 10.28 8.09 16.28
N LEU A 139 10.05 7.77 17.56
CA LEU A 139 8.76 8.03 18.21
C LEU A 139 8.45 9.52 18.20
N VAL A 140 9.41 10.38 18.55
CA VAL A 140 9.22 11.83 18.50
C VAL A 140 8.96 12.30 17.07
N ALA A 141 9.75 11.86 16.09
CA ALA A 141 9.58 12.24 14.69
C ALA A 141 8.23 11.78 14.12
N THR A 142 7.86 10.51 14.32
CA THR A 142 6.58 9.95 13.91
C THR A 142 5.43 10.64 14.62
N SER A 143 5.56 10.96 15.91
CA SER A 143 4.51 11.68 16.66
C SER A 143 4.27 13.07 16.08
N ILE A 144 5.33 13.81 15.74
CA ILE A 144 5.21 15.13 15.11
C ILE A 144 4.54 15.01 13.74
N ILE A 145 4.97 14.05 12.91
CA ILE A 145 4.41 13.83 11.58
C ILE A 145 2.92 13.45 11.68
N VAL A 146 2.56 12.54 12.57
CA VAL A 146 1.17 12.11 12.78
C VAL A 146 0.33 13.25 13.33
N PHE A 147 0.85 14.02 14.28
CA PHE A 147 0.17 15.18 14.84
C PHE A 147 -0.07 16.27 13.78
N GLU A 148 0.93 16.58 12.97
CA GLU A 148 0.80 17.52 11.87
C GLU A 148 -0.17 16.99 10.80
N SER A 149 -0.08 15.71 10.43
CA SER A 149 -0.99 15.08 9.47
C SER A 149 -2.44 15.14 9.96
N TRP A 150 -2.69 14.83 11.24
CA TRP A 150 -4.02 14.91 11.83
C TRP A 150 -4.55 16.35 11.87
N ARG A 151 -3.71 17.31 12.29
CA ARG A 151 -4.05 18.74 12.31
C ARG A 151 -4.30 19.30 10.90
N SER A 152 -3.49 18.89 9.92
CA SER A 152 -3.59 19.35 8.53
C SER A 152 -4.84 18.80 7.85
N ARG A 153 -5.14 17.49 8.04
CA ARG A 153 -6.37 16.85 7.53
C ARG A 153 -7.63 17.57 7.99
N ARG A 154 -7.65 18.07 9.22
CA ARG A 154 -8.81 18.83 9.74
C ARG A 154 -9.00 20.17 9.03
N LYS A 155 -7.93 20.82 8.55
CA LYS A 155 -8.03 22.05 7.74
C LYS A 155 -8.34 21.75 6.28
N GLU A 156 -7.78 20.68 5.74
CA GLU A 156 -7.99 20.27 4.36
C GLU A 156 -9.42 19.77 4.13
N SER A 157 -10.02 19.06 5.08
CA SER A 157 -11.44 18.65 5.02
C SER A 157 -12.34 19.85 4.83
N ASN A 158 -12.27 20.85 5.72
CA ASN A 158 -13.09 22.06 5.60
C ASN A 158 -12.88 22.80 4.27
N ARG A 159 -11.67 22.77 3.70
CA ARG A 159 -11.38 23.38 2.40
C ARG A 159 -11.94 22.56 1.24
N ARG A 160 -11.95 21.22 1.34
CA ARG A 160 -12.60 20.34 0.37
C ARG A 160 -14.13 20.47 0.42
N ASP A 161 -14.68 20.63 1.62
CA ASP A 161 -16.12 20.81 1.83
C ASP A 161 -16.60 22.13 1.18
N ASP A 162 -15.91 23.26 1.42
CA ASP A 162 -16.20 24.56 0.77
C ASP A 162 -16.06 24.52 -0.76
N VAL A 163 -15.07 23.77 -1.28
CA VAL A 163 -14.91 23.61 -2.74
C VAL A 163 -16.03 22.77 -3.34
N ASN A 164 -16.45 21.70 -2.66
CA ASN A 164 -17.57 20.88 -3.11
C ASN A 164 -18.89 21.66 -3.11
N GLU A 165 -19.15 22.45 -2.07
CA GLU A 165 -20.34 23.31 -2.01
C GLU A 165 -20.38 24.31 -3.19
N LYS A 166 -19.24 24.90 -3.55
CA LYS A 166 -19.12 25.78 -4.72
C LYS A 166 -19.32 25.05 -6.04
N LEU A 167 -18.82 23.83 -6.16
CA LEU A 167 -19.03 22.99 -7.35
C LEU A 167 -20.52 22.67 -7.52
N GLU A 168 -21.21 22.26 -6.45
CA GLU A 168 -22.64 21.99 -6.47
C GLU A 168 -23.47 23.23 -6.82
N ALA A 169 -23.11 24.40 -6.27
CA ALA A 169 -23.76 25.66 -6.60
C ALA A 169 -23.57 26.04 -8.08
N LEU A 170 -22.37 25.87 -8.63
CA LEU A 170 -22.08 26.12 -10.05
C LEU A 170 -22.81 25.15 -10.97
N GLU A 171 -22.83 23.86 -10.64
CA GLU A 171 -23.60 22.86 -11.40
C GLU A 171 -25.09 23.20 -11.41
N THR A 172 -25.63 23.65 -10.28
CA THR A 172 -27.03 24.06 -10.18
C THR A 172 -27.31 25.29 -11.05
N ALA A 173 -26.43 26.29 -11.03
CA ALA A 173 -26.55 27.49 -11.86
C ALA A 173 -26.47 27.17 -13.36
N ILE A 174 -25.59 26.24 -13.76
CA ILE A 174 -25.52 25.78 -15.16
C ILE A 174 -26.83 25.09 -15.55
N ARG A 175 -27.35 24.18 -14.72
CA ARG A 175 -28.61 23.48 -14.99
C ARG A 175 -29.79 24.46 -15.10
N THR A 176 -29.88 25.46 -14.22
CA THR A 176 -30.94 26.46 -14.30
C THR A 176 -30.83 27.29 -15.56
N LEU A 177 -29.63 27.74 -15.93
CA LEU A 177 -29.41 28.49 -17.17
C LEU A 177 -29.73 27.66 -18.41
N GLU A 178 -29.38 26.37 -18.43
CA GLU A 178 -29.76 25.46 -19.51
C GLU A 178 -31.29 25.34 -19.61
N THR A 179 -31.99 25.20 -18.48
CA THR A 179 -33.47 25.15 -18.49
C THR A 179 -34.10 26.45 -18.97
N GLU A 180 -33.58 27.61 -18.53
CA GLU A 180 -34.05 28.92 -18.97
C GLU A 180 -33.82 29.12 -20.47
N LEU A 181 -32.65 28.72 -21.00
CA LEU A 181 -32.36 28.76 -22.44
C LEU A 181 -33.30 27.83 -23.23
N HIS A 182 -33.61 26.64 -22.70
CA HIS A 182 -34.55 25.72 -23.34
C HIS A 182 -35.98 26.29 -23.36
N GLU A 183 -36.41 26.97 -22.30
CA GLU A 183 -37.71 27.66 -22.26
C GLU A 183 -37.77 28.84 -23.23
N GLU A 184 -36.76 29.71 -23.23
CA GLU A 184 -36.62 30.83 -24.17
C GLU A 184 -36.67 30.33 -25.62
N ARG A 185 -35.95 29.25 -25.92
CA ARG A 185 -35.94 28.63 -27.26
C ARG A 185 -37.31 28.07 -27.66
N GLN A 186 -38.05 27.45 -26.74
CA GLN A 186 -39.41 26.98 -27.01
C GLN A 186 -40.39 28.15 -27.20
N LYS A 187 -40.31 29.20 -26.38
CA LYS A 187 -41.12 30.42 -26.51
C LYS A 187 -40.86 31.12 -27.85
N ASN A 188 -39.60 31.22 -28.27
CA ASN A 188 -39.25 31.77 -29.57
C ASN A 188 -39.68 30.86 -30.74
N SER A 189 -39.59 29.54 -30.61
CA SER A 189 -40.04 28.60 -31.65
C SER A 189 -41.56 28.63 -31.82
N THR A 190 -42.32 28.62 -30.73
CA THR A 190 -43.78 28.76 -30.75
C THR A 190 -44.21 30.13 -31.27
N SER A 191 -43.57 31.22 -30.84
CA SER A 191 -43.84 32.55 -31.38
C SER A 191 -43.51 32.65 -32.88
N GLY A 192 -42.45 31.98 -33.34
CA GLY A 192 -42.12 31.86 -34.77
C GLY A 192 -43.17 31.08 -35.58
N ILE A 193 -43.65 29.94 -35.06
CA ILE A 193 -44.72 29.14 -35.70
C ILE A 193 -46.05 29.90 -35.72
N VAL A 194 -46.38 30.60 -34.64
CA VAL A 194 -47.60 31.42 -34.58
C VAL A 194 -47.52 32.58 -35.56
N LYS A 195 -46.36 33.23 -35.70
CA LYS A 195 -46.15 34.31 -36.68
C LYS A 195 -46.27 33.81 -38.13
N SER A 196 -45.61 32.70 -38.47
CA SER A 196 -45.72 32.13 -39.83
C SER A 196 -47.11 31.60 -40.15
N GLY A 197 -47.82 31.05 -39.16
CA GLY A 197 -49.22 30.64 -39.29
C GLY A 197 -50.16 31.83 -39.49
N LEU A 198 -49.86 32.98 -38.90
CA LEU A 198 -50.66 34.20 -39.06
C LEU A 198 -50.41 34.86 -40.43
N GLU A 199 -49.16 34.89 -40.91
CA GLU A 199 -48.80 35.39 -42.25
C GLU A 199 -49.47 34.56 -43.35
N THR A 200 -49.38 33.23 -43.28
CA THR A 200 -50.03 32.34 -44.27
C THR A 200 -51.56 32.46 -44.29
N ALA A 201 -52.18 32.73 -43.14
CA ALA A 201 -53.62 32.98 -43.05
C ALA A 201 -54.02 34.35 -43.62
N GLN A 202 -53.17 35.38 -43.48
CA GLN A 202 -53.37 36.69 -44.11
C GLN A 202 -53.18 36.62 -45.63
N ASP A 203 -52.19 35.88 -46.11
CA ASP A 203 -51.95 35.68 -47.54
C ASP A 203 -53.10 34.92 -48.21
N ALA A 204 -53.61 33.87 -47.56
CA ALA A 204 -54.77 33.12 -48.03
C ALA A 204 -56.06 33.98 -48.08
N LYS A 205 -56.28 34.82 -47.06
CA LYS A 205 -57.40 35.78 -47.06
C LYS A 205 -57.27 36.79 -48.20
N SER A 206 -56.08 37.35 -48.41
CA SER A 206 -55.83 38.34 -49.46
C SER A 206 -56.07 37.75 -50.86
N ALA A 207 -55.61 36.52 -51.10
CA ALA A 207 -55.89 35.80 -52.35
C ALA A 207 -57.38 35.52 -52.58
N SER A 208 -58.14 35.21 -51.52
CA SER A 208 -59.58 34.98 -51.62
C SER A 208 -60.38 36.25 -51.94
N VAL A 209 -60.00 37.41 -51.37
CA VAL A 209 -60.67 38.70 -51.61
C VAL A 209 -60.45 39.18 -53.03
N VAL A 210 -59.24 39.03 -53.57
CA VAL A 210 -58.92 39.37 -54.97
C VAL A 210 -59.72 38.52 -55.96
N LYS A 211 -59.90 37.22 -55.66
CA LYS A 211 -60.69 36.33 -56.51
C LYS A 211 -62.18 36.71 -56.55
N VAL A 212 -62.75 37.11 -55.42
CA VAL A 212 -64.15 37.58 -55.33
C VAL A 212 -64.34 38.94 -56.02
N ALA A 213 -63.35 39.84 -55.94
CA ALA A 213 -63.41 41.13 -56.61
C ALA A 213 -63.32 41.01 -58.14
N ALA A 214 -62.48 40.11 -58.65
CA ALA A 214 -62.36 39.85 -60.09
C ALA A 214 -63.64 39.29 -60.71
N GLU A 215 -64.42 38.50 -59.96
CA GLU A 215 -65.69 37.94 -60.45
C GLU A 215 -66.84 38.98 -60.46
N HIS A 216 -66.70 40.08 -59.71
CA HIS A 216 -67.75 41.10 -59.59
C HIS A 216 -67.59 42.28 -60.57
N ASP A 217 -66.38 42.55 -61.05
CA ASP A 217 -66.08 43.70 -61.95
C ASP A 217 -66.46 43.45 -63.42
N GLU A 218 -66.58 42.19 -63.84
CA GLU A 218 -66.93 41.82 -65.23
C GLU A 218 -68.42 42.05 -65.58
N ARG A 219 -69.24 42.59 -64.65
CA ARG A 219 -70.70 42.76 -64.80
C ARG A 219 -71.21 44.20 -64.80
N ARG A 220 -70.43 45.22 -65.17
CA ARG A 220 -70.98 46.59 -65.31
C ARG A 220 -70.83 47.21 -66.71
N PRO A 221 -71.93 47.49 -67.44
CA PRO A 221 -71.88 48.14 -68.74
C PRO A 221 -71.67 49.66 -68.60
N VAL A 222 -70.71 50.20 -69.34
CA VAL A 222 -70.37 51.64 -69.39
C VAL A 222 -71.29 52.33 -70.42
N LYS A 223 -71.98 53.39 -70.00
CA LYS A 223 -72.70 54.32 -70.88
C LYS A 223 -71.82 55.55 -71.13
N GLU A 224 -71.70 55.90 -72.41
CA GLU A 224 -70.92 57.00 -72.98
C GLU A 224 -71.54 58.38 -72.73
N ALA A 225 -70.69 59.37 -72.47
CA ALA A 225 -70.82 60.78 -72.89
C ALA A 225 -69.45 61.46 -72.80
#